data_AF-R9A8Z4-F1
#
_entry.id   AF-R9A8Z4-F1
#
_cell.length_a   1.000
_cell.length_b   1.000
_cell.length_c   1.000
_cell.angle_alpha   90.00
_cell.angle_beta   90.00
_cell.angle_gamma   90.00
#
_symmetry.space_group_name_H-M   'P 1'
#
loop_
_entity.id
_entity.type
_entity.pdbx_description
1 polymer ?
#
loop_
_entity_poly.entity_id
_entity_poly.type
_entity_poly.pdbx_seq_one_letter_code
_entity_poly.pdbx_strand_id
1 'polypeptide(L)'
;METQHLGIKVLMVEPGYFRTSFLKEGSNVQPPGNPIADYEPIRGSMGKELKEQNGAQIGDPKAGCERIIELLMHTGLAKQISNGEIPTRVALGSDSYEGIIKKGQDLIDNANKWKQFSVSTDYKN
;
A
#
# COMPACT_ATOMS: atom_id res chain seq x y z
N MET A 1 -10.67 -4.32 16.94
CA MET A 1 -9.28 -3.83 17.14
C MET A 1 -9.01 -3.71 18.64
N GLU A 2 -7.78 -3.87 19.11
CA GLU A 2 -7.44 -3.83 20.55
C GLU A 2 -7.93 -2.53 21.22
N THR A 3 -7.75 -1.38 20.58
CA THR A 3 -8.09 -0.05 21.13
C THR A 3 -9.56 0.35 20.99
N GLN A 4 -10.40 -0.50 20.38
CA GLN A 4 -11.78 -0.14 20.02
C GLN A 4 -12.65 0.17 21.25
N HIS A 5 -12.44 -0.54 22.36
CA HIS A 5 -13.16 -0.33 23.62
C HIS A 5 -12.85 1.04 24.27
N LEU A 6 -11.77 1.69 23.86
CA LEU A 6 -11.38 3.03 24.31
C LEU A 6 -11.93 4.14 23.40
N GLY A 7 -12.66 3.80 22.34
CA GLY A 7 -13.14 4.77 21.35
C GLY A 7 -12.05 5.30 20.39
N ILE A 8 -10.86 4.70 20.39
CA ILE A 8 -9.75 5.10 19.51
C ILE A 8 -9.85 4.37 18.18
N LYS A 9 -9.90 5.14 17.09
CA LYS A 9 -9.94 4.65 15.71
C LYS A 9 -8.53 4.57 15.15
N VAL A 10 -8.20 3.45 14.50
CA VAL A 10 -6.90 3.22 13.85
C VAL A 10 -7.13 3.06 12.35
N LEU A 11 -6.39 3.83 11.56
CA LEU A 11 -6.46 3.85 10.10
C LEU A 11 -5.05 3.68 9.53
N MET A 12 -4.90 2.76 8.57
CA MET A 12 -3.70 2.63 7.78
C MET A 12 -3.93 3.19 6.37
N VAL A 13 -3.15 4.22 6.03
CA VAL A 13 -3.17 4.81 4.68
C VAL A 13 -2.03 4.20 3.87
N GLU A 14 -2.36 3.64 2.71
CA GLU A 14 -1.41 3.04 1.77
C GLU A 14 -1.35 3.90 0.51
N PRO A 15 -0.42 4.87 0.43
CA PRO A 15 -0.28 5.72 -0.73
C PRO A 15 0.48 5.02 -1.86
N GLY A 16 0.07 5.29 -3.09
CA GLY A 16 0.85 5.01 -4.30
C GLY A 16 1.94 6.06 -4.53
N TYR A 17 2.35 6.22 -5.79
CA TYR A 17 3.31 7.24 -6.20
C TYR A 17 2.67 8.63 -6.21
N PHE A 18 3.00 9.43 -5.20
CA PHE A 18 2.65 10.85 -5.12
C PHE A 18 3.83 11.75 -5.52
N ARG A 19 3.53 12.83 -6.25
CA ARG A 19 4.52 13.79 -6.78
C ARG A 19 5.10 14.68 -5.69
N THR A 20 5.92 14.09 -4.85
CA THR A 20 6.68 14.72 -3.77
C THR A 20 8.19 14.66 -4.07
N SER A 21 9.01 15.28 -3.22
CA SER A 21 10.48 15.13 -3.29
C SER A 21 10.98 13.76 -2.80
N PHE A 22 10.09 12.80 -2.53
CA PHE A 22 10.45 11.49 -1.98
C PHE A 22 11.40 10.71 -2.89
N LEU A 23 11.13 10.68 -4.20
CA LEU A 23 11.96 10.00 -5.20
C LEU A 23 13.14 10.83 -5.70
N LYS A 24 13.38 12.01 -5.12
CA LYS A 24 14.52 12.83 -5.52
C LYS A 24 15.82 12.06 -5.24
N GLU A 25 16.68 11.92 -6.25
CA GLU A 25 17.96 11.26 -6.09
C GLU A 25 18.79 11.94 -4.98
N GLY A 26 19.38 11.12 -4.11
CA GLY A 26 20.17 11.63 -2.99
C GLY A 26 19.35 12.13 -1.78
N SER A 27 18.01 12.04 -1.79
CA SER A 27 17.19 12.24 -0.58
C SER A 27 16.89 10.90 0.10
N ASN A 28 15.72 10.31 -0.17
CA ASN A 28 15.24 9.08 0.45
C ASN A 28 15.55 7.83 -0.37
N VAL A 29 15.92 8.00 -1.64
CA VAL A 29 16.37 6.92 -2.52
C VAL A 29 17.90 6.94 -2.56
N GLN A 30 18.51 5.94 -1.93
CA GLN A 30 19.96 5.81 -1.83
C GLN A 30 20.41 4.44 -2.35
N PRO A 31 21.50 4.37 -3.15
CA PRO A 31 22.10 3.10 -3.50
C PRO A 31 22.71 2.43 -2.25
N PRO A 32 22.86 1.09 -2.25
CA PRO A 32 23.52 0.39 -1.16
C PRO A 32 25.00 0.80 -1.08
N GLY A 33 25.49 1.06 0.14
CA GLY A 33 26.91 1.39 0.36
C GLY A 33 27.88 0.23 0.09
N ASN A 34 27.39 -1.01 0.14
CA ASN A 34 28.13 -2.22 -0.21
C ASN A 34 27.26 -3.14 -1.09
N PRO A 35 27.27 -2.95 -2.43
CA PRO A 35 26.43 -3.73 -3.33
C PRO A 35 26.89 -5.19 -3.44
N ILE A 36 25.94 -6.11 -3.55
CA ILE A 36 26.20 -7.52 -3.86
C ILE A 36 25.93 -7.72 -5.35
N ALA A 37 26.93 -8.23 -6.09
CA ALA A 37 26.87 -8.35 -7.55
C ALA A 37 25.65 -9.18 -8.03
N ASP A 38 25.29 -10.23 -7.31
CA ASP A 38 24.16 -11.11 -7.66
C ASP A 38 22.80 -10.39 -7.69
N TYR A 39 22.66 -9.26 -6.98
CA TYR A 39 21.43 -8.46 -6.95
C TYR A 39 21.36 -7.40 -8.05
N GLU A 40 22.40 -7.27 -8.88
CA GLU A 40 22.48 -6.21 -9.88
C GLU A 40 21.30 -6.18 -10.85
N PRO A 41 20.78 -7.31 -11.37
CA PRO A 41 19.64 -7.28 -12.30
C PRO A 41 18.38 -6.65 -11.68
N ILE A 42 18.14 -6.89 -10.38
CA ILE A 42 16.98 -6.38 -9.65
C ILE A 42 17.20 -4.93 -9.22
N ARG A 43 18.41 -4.61 -8.74
CA ARG A 43 18.78 -3.26 -8.33
C ARG A 43 18.73 -2.30 -9.53
N GLY A 44 19.24 -2.73 -10.67
CA GLY A 44 19.28 -1.94 -11.90
C GLY A 44 17.90 -1.60 -12.42
N SER A 45 16.98 -2.58 -12.46
CA SER A 45 15.60 -2.35 -12.90
C SER A 45 14.84 -1.40 -11.96
N MET A 46 14.91 -1.64 -10.65
CA MET A 46 14.29 -0.79 -9.63
C MET A 46 14.86 0.64 -9.68
N GLY A 47 16.18 0.78 -9.78
CA GLY A 47 16.82 2.09 -9.86
C GLY A 47 16.40 2.88 -11.10
N LYS A 48 16.23 2.20 -12.25
CA LYS A 48 15.71 2.80 -13.48
C LYS A 48 14.27 3.27 -13.30
N GLU A 49 13.40 2.42 -12.76
CA GLU A 49 11.99 2.74 -12.52
C GLU A 49 11.83 3.95 -11.60
N LEU A 50 12.53 3.99 -10.46
CA LEU A 50 12.47 5.12 -9.53
C LEU A 50 12.92 6.44 -10.17
N LYS A 51 13.94 6.38 -11.05
CA LYS A 51 14.40 7.55 -11.81
C LYS A 51 13.37 8.04 -12.82
N GLU A 52 12.72 7.11 -13.53
CA GLU A 52 11.67 7.43 -14.51
C GLU A 52 10.41 8.00 -13.83
N GLN A 53 10.07 7.52 -12.63
CA GLN A 53 8.92 7.99 -11.86
C GLN A 53 9.15 9.33 -11.16
N ASN A 54 10.39 9.75 -10.91
CA ASN A 54 10.68 11.01 -10.24
C ASN A 54 10.19 12.21 -11.07
N GLY A 55 9.21 12.94 -10.53
CA GLY A 55 8.53 14.05 -11.21
C GLY A 55 7.37 13.62 -12.11
N ALA A 56 7.31 12.33 -12.49
CA ALA A 56 6.25 11.74 -13.30
C ALA A 56 5.19 10.99 -12.48
N GLN A 57 5.31 10.98 -11.15
CA GLN A 57 4.34 10.33 -10.27
C GLN A 57 2.92 10.84 -10.55
N ILE A 58 1.96 9.90 -10.58
CA ILE A 58 0.57 10.17 -10.95
C ILE A 58 -0.25 10.83 -9.84
N GLY A 59 0.12 10.60 -8.58
CA GLY A 59 -0.62 11.09 -7.42
C GLY A 59 -0.36 12.56 -7.13
N ASP A 60 -1.42 13.31 -6.86
CA ASP A 60 -1.36 14.69 -6.37
C ASP A 60 -1.30 14.72 -4.83
N PRO A 61 -0.19 15.18 -4.21
CA PRO A 61 -0.05 15.21 -2.76
C PRO A 61 -1.14 16.03 -2.06
N LYS A 62 -1.63 17.11 -2.70
CA LYS A 62 -2.68 17.95 -2.12
C LYS A 62 -3.98 17.17 -2.01
N ALA A 63 -4.39 16.52 -3.10
CA ALA A 63 -5.58 15.67 -3.10
C ALA A 63 -5.44 14.51 -2.10
N GLY A 64 -4.26 13.90 -1.98
CA GLY A 64 -3.98 12.85 -0.98
C GLY A 64 -4.21 13.35 0.45
N CYS A 65 -3.65 14.50 0.80
CA CYS A 65 -3.85 15.12 2.11
C CYS A 65 -5.32 15.46 2.39
N GLU A 66 -6.05 15.99 1.40
CA GLU A 66 -7.48 16.27 1.54
C GLU A 66 -8.29 15.00 1.86
N ARG A 67 -8.00 13.88 1.18
CA ARG A 67 -8.68 12.60 1.47
C ARG A 67 -8.35 12.06 2.85
N ILE A 68 -7.10 12.23 3.32
CA ILE A 68 -6.71 11.86 4.69
C ILE A 68 -7.50 12.68 5.71
N ILE A 69 -7.62 14.00 5.50
CA ILE A 69 -8.39 14.88 6.39
C ILE A 69 -9.87 14.47 6.39
N GLU A 70 -10.47 14.18 5.23
CA GLU A 70 -11.85 13.72 5.12
C GLU A 70 -12.10 12.41 5.90
N LEU A 71 -11.15 11.46 5.83
CA LEU A 71 -11.22 10.21 6.60
C LEU A 71 -11.15 10.45 8.11
N LEU A 72 -10.23 11.31 8.56
CA LEU A 72 -10.05 11.63 9.98
C LEU A 72 -11.23 12.40 10.57
N MET A 73 -11.74 13.38 9.81
CA MET A 73 -12.84 14.25 10.23
C MET A 73 -14.22 13.63 9.97
N HIS A 74 -14.26 12.53 9.24
CA HIS A 74 -15.48 11.86 8.82
C HIS A 74 -16.42 12.79 8.03
N THR A 75 -15.87 13.40 6.98
CA THR A 75 -16.57 14.38 6.13
C THR A 75 -16.35 14.09 4.64
N GLY A 76 -16.87 14.96 3.77
CA GLY A 76 -16.57 14.97 2.34
C GLY A 76 -16.91 13.66 1.63
N LEU A 77 -16.05 13.28 0.67
CA LEU A 77 -16.24 12.07 -0.12
C LEU A 77 -16.18 10.81 0.75
N ALA A 78 -15.27 10.79 1.73
CA ALA A 78 -15.11 9.65 2.64
C ALA A 78 -16.42 9.28 3.34
N LYS A 79 -17.16 10.27 3.87
CA LYS A 79 -18.47 10.03 4.50
C LYS A 79 -19.54 9.60 3.49
N GLN A 80 -19.53 10.17 2.28
CA GLN A 80 -20.53 9.90 1.25
C GLN A 80 -20.48 8.45 0.76
N ILE A 81 -19.28 7.91 0.49
CA ILE A 81 -19.14 6.58 -0.13
C ILE A 81 -19.19 5.43 0.88
N SER A 82 -18.92 5.71 2.15
CA SER A 82 -18.82 4.69 3.21
C SER A 82 -20.09 4.56 4.05
N ASN A 83 -21.12 5.37 3.78
CA ASN A 83 -22.32 5.49 4.63
C ASN A 83 -22.00 5.68 6.13
N GLY A 84 -20.90 6.37 6.44
CA GLY A 84 -20.51 6.62 7.82
C GLY A 84 -19.38 5.74 8.36
N GLU A 85 -18.94 4.73 7.60
CA GLU A 85 -17.92 3.78 8.02
C GLU A 85 -16.50 4.33 7.81
N ILE A 86 -15.61 4.11 8.78
CA ILE A 86 -14.18 4.47 8.64
C ILE A 86 -13.40 3.18 8.43
N PRO A 87 -12.65 3.04 7.32
CA PRO A 87 -11.93 1.83 7.03
C PRO A 87 -10.74 1.66 7.99
N THR A 88 -10.30 0.43 8.17
CA THR A 88 -9.06 0.10 8.90
C THR A 88 -7.82 0.29 8.02
N ARG A 89 -7.99 0.17 6.70
CA ARG A 89 -6.96 0.31 5.66
C ARG A 89 -7.57 0.94 4.42
N VAL A 90 -6.88 1.89 3.80
CA VAL A 90 -7.34 2.53 2.55
C VAL A 90 -6.17 2.83 1.63
N ALA A 91 -6.34 2.48 0.35
CA ALA A 91 -5.41 2.81 -0.72
C ALA A 91 -5.65 4.24 -1.21
N LEU A 92 -4.58 5.00 -1.46
CA LEU A 92 -4.67 6.29 -2.15
C LEU A 92 -3.86 6.25 -3.44
N GLY A 93 -4.53 6.44 -4.58
CA GLY A 93 -3.94 6.28 -5.91
C GLY A 93 -4.35 4.97 -6.58
N SER A 94 -4.50 5.00 -7.90
CA SER A 94 -4.94 3.84 -8.68
C SER A 94 -3.91 2.72 -8.67
N ASP A 95 -2.62 3.05 -8.71
CA ASP A 95 -1.49 2.14 -8.62
C ASP A 95 -1.48 1.38 -7.28
N SER A 96 -1.69 2.07 -6.16
CA SER A 96 -1.81 1.40 -4.85
C SER A 96 -3.05 0.52 -4.78
N TYR A 97 -4.19 0.98 -5.31
CA TYR A 97 -5.42 0.19 -5.36
C TYR A 97 -5.23 -1.10 -6.17
N GLU A 98 -4.67 -1.00 -7.37
CA GLU A 98 -4.39 -2.13 -8.26
C GLU A 98 -3.41 -3.12 -7.61
N GLY A 99 -2.36 -2.62 -6.95
CA GLY A 99 -1.39 -3.45 -6.23
C GLY A 99 -2.04 -4.25 -5.09
N ILE A 100 -2.93 -3.63 -4.31
CA ILE A 100 -3.66 -4.29 -3.22
C ILE A 100 -4.60 -5.36 -3.77
N ILE A 101 -5.41 -5.04 -4.79
CA ILE A 101 -6.34 -5.99 -5.41
C ILE A 101 -5.56 -7.19 -5.97
N LYS A 102 -4.49 -6.93 -6.72
CA LYS A 102 -3.64 -7.99 -7.28
C LYS A 102 -3.07 -8.87 -6.18
N LYS A 103 -2.46 -8.29 -5.14
CA LYS A 103 -1.86 -9.08 -4.05
C LYS A 103 -2.91 -9.90 -3.31
N GLY A 104 -4.08 -9.32 -3.04
CA GLY A 104 -5.20 -10.02 -2.42
C GLY A 104 -5.62 -11.24 -3.24
N GLN A 105 -5.77 -11.07 -4.55
CA GLN A 105 -6.12 -12.16 -5.45
C GLN A 105 -5.04 -13.24 -5.48
N ASP A 106 -3.77 -12.87 -5.62
CA ASP A 106 -2.65 -13.82 -5.63
C ASP A 106 -2.60 -14.67 -4.34
N LEU A 107 -2.94 -14.07 -3.18
CA LEU A 107 -3.01 -14.78 -1.90
C LEU A 107 -4.20 -15.77 -1.85
N ILE A 108 -5.37 -15.33 -2.30
CA ILE A 108 -6.58 -16.17 -2.36
C ILE A 108 -6.34 -17.36 -3.30
N ASP A 109 -5.79 -17.11 -4.48
CA ASP A 109 -5.51 -18.14 -5.48
C ASP A 109 -4.52 -19.18 -4.94
N ASN A 110 -3.45 -18.73 -4.30
CA ASN A 110 -2.48 -19.63 -3.69
C ASN A 110 -3.09 -20.46 -2.54
N ALA A 111 -3.90 -19.84 -1.67
CA ALA A 111 -4.59 -20.55 -0.58
C ALA A 111 -5.54 -21.62 -1.13
N ASN A 112 -6.30 -21.30 -2.17
CA ASN A 112 -7.20 -22.24 -2.83
C ASN A 112 -6.44 -23.40 -3.48
N LYS A 113 -5.33 -23.12 -4.17
CA LYS A 113 -4.45 -24.13 -4.79
C LYS A 113 -3.96 -25.17 -3.76
N TRP A 114 -3.62 -24.72 -2.55
CA TRP A 114 -3.07 -25.57 -1.50
C TRP A 114 -4.09 -26.00 -0.43
N LYS A 115 -5.39 -25.78 -0.67
CA LYS A 115 -6.45 -26.00 0.33
C LYS A 115 -6.38 -27.40 0.96
N GLN A 116 -6.30 -28.45 0.14
CA GLN A 116 -6.28 -29.83 0.63
C GLN A 116 -5.06 -30.09 1.54
N PHE A 117 -3.89 -29.58 1.17
CA PHE A 117 -2.68 -29.70 1.98
C PHE A 117 -2.84 -28.99 3.32
N SER A 118 -3.30 -27.73 3.30
CA SER A 118 -3.47 -26.94 4.52
C SER A 118 -4.45 -27.58 5.51
N VAL A 119 -5.67 -27.95 5.06
CA VAL A 119 -6.69 -28.54 5.94
C VAL A 119 -6.38 -29.99 6.34
N SER A 120 -5.42 -30.65 5.70
CA SER A 120 -5.01 -32.02 6.07
C SER A 120 -4.31 -32.10 7.43
N THR A 121 -3.89 -30.95 7.97
CA THR A 121 -3.24 -30.83 9.28
C THR A 121 -4.23 -30.66 10.43
N ASP A 122 -5.53 -30.58 10.15
CA ASP A 122 -6.56 -30.49 11.17
C ASP A 122 -6.64 -31.79 11.99
N TYR A 123 -6.94 -31.65 13.28
CA TYR A 123 -7.18 -32.80 14.15
C TYR A 123 -8.46 -33.52 13.74
N LYS A 124 -8.38 -34.83 13.47
CA LYS A 124 -9.52 -35.66 13.11
C LYS A 124 -10.17 -36.19 14.40
N ASN A 125 -11.29 -35.59 14.80
CA ASN A 125 -12.20 -36.19 15.77
C ASN A 125 -13.09 -37.23 15.08
#